data_AF-A0A357FYG7-F1
#
_entry.id   AF-A0A357FYG7-F1
#
_cell.length_a   1.000
_cell.length_b   1.000
_cell.length_c   1.000
_cell.angle_alpha   90.00
_cell.angle_beta   90.00
_cell.angle_gamma   90.00
#
_symmetry.space_group_name_H-M   'P 1'
#
loop_
_entity.id
_entity.type
_entity.pdbx_description
1 polymer ?
#
loop_
_entity_poly.entity_id
_entity_poly.type
_entity_poly.pdbx_seq_one_letter_code
_entity_poly.pdbx_strand_id
1 'polypeptide(L)'
;MVQAAKNSRESALSEMDKNLIQDRAAELGEERYALLKGIPQETIRNAWFTLSHLLLADGAHVIDMGSDDGAMTFAMSVLNPNIKITGIDKNKRQINKAKELYKRHNLDYMVGDVTGYMLEKNSFDAIINSFVLHEVYSTSRYNRRAVIDTMQEQFKLLKPGGTMFIRDYASPPPEEMVVIEMPDVPSLGENITDMSEPDLLIWYSEHARPRSDPGTGGFFLEELPARFPRTRLFRLPHKWAYEFLLRKDDRKKWETELQVEYTFYTDHDFRRQLRTLGARLQYSAPYWDEEFTKKHFEGRFRLYSDSGRLLGSPPTSYIAVAQKMSERKSLHIEERRPSLRKKESTIKISSMRNDKTGEIADIVSRNMEIGEILPYLITEDGRLKIFLHDGVARSVVNAMPRSGYNIDGKRWSGHMLEPVSFDMAAIADIGAFDVKNTALFARDHLGLKPSNNAILEHGMDYYPSPDYIDERIRTYFLRVESTQREISPKTALGYNARFQARGVIREIEAQHVLNAIAVGLVPNGRLEMQILSLYQHLGLKAENWTQKDIALKRGKITAKADIRVLL
;
A
#
# COMPACT_ATOMS: atom_id res chain seq x y z
N MET A 1 -25.58 -24.24 25.98
CA MET A 1 -25.74 -24.14 24.51
C MET A 1 -27.05 -23.49 24.06
N VAL A 2 -28.22 -23.81 24.64
CA VAL A 2 -29.51 -23.21 24.21
C VAL A 2 -29.74 -21.77 24.71
N GLN A 3 -29.19 -21.40 25.87
CA GLN A 3 -29.29 -20.02 26.40
C GLN A 3 -28.38 -19.02 25.64
N ALA A 4 -27.24 -19.48 25.12
CA ALA A 4 -26.32 -18.68 24.32
C ALA A 4 -26.92 -18.29 22.95
N ALA A 5 -27.80 -19.12 22.38
CA ALA A 5 -28.49 -18.87 21.11
C ALA A 5 -29.69 -17.91 21.24
N LYS A 6 -30.22 -17.70 22.46
CA LYS A 6 -31.27 -16.69 22.71
C LYS A 6 -30.67 -15.31 22.99
N ASN A 7 -29.57 -15.24 23.74
CA ASN A 7 -28.88 -13.98 24.02
C ASN A 7 -28.13 -13.42 22.78
N SER A 8 -27.81 -14.25 21.79
CA SER A 8 -27.19 -13.81 20.52
C SER A 8 -28.13 -13.05 19.59
N ARG A 9 -29.45 -13.02 19.87
CA ARG A 9 -30.44 -12.26 19.07
C ARG A 9 -30.63 -10.81 19.52
N GLU A 10 -30.28 -10.45 20.75
CA GLU A 10 -30.46 -9.09 21.29
C GLU A 10 -29.21 -8.20 21.16
N SER A 11 -28.05 -8.76 20.81
CA SER A 11 -26.79 -8.03 20.67
C SER A 11 -26.31 -7.81 19.24
N ALA A 12 -26.87 -8.53 18.27
CA ALA A 12 -26.63 -8.28 16.86
C ALA A 12 -27.34 -6.99 16.44
N LEU A 13 -26.76 -6.24 15.49
CA LEU A 13 -27.51 -5.20 14.77
C LEU A 13 -28.86 -5.77 14.36
N SER A 14 -29.94 -5.02 14.62
CA SER A 14 -31.27 -5.49 14.24
C SER A 14 -31.30 -5.71 12.72
N GLU A 15 -32.16 -6.61 12.26
CA GLU A 15 -32.30 -6.86 10.82
C GLU A 15 -32.68 -5.58 10.05
N MET A 16 -33.43 -4.69 10.71
CA MET A 16 -33.74 -3.34 10.21
C MET A 16 -32.50 -2.46 10.08
N ASP A 17 -31.61 -2.44 11.08
CA ASP A 17 -30.35 -1.68 11.02
C ASP A 17 -29.44 -2.19 9.91
N LYS A 18 -29.36 -3.52 9.75
CA LYS A 18 -28.55 -4.14 8.69
C LYS A 18 -29.03 -3.74 7.29
N ASN A 19 -30.34 -3.72 7.05
CA ASN A 19 -30.90 -3.30 5.77
C ASN A 19 -30.61 -1.82 5.48
N LEU A 20 -30.80 -0.94 6.46
CA LEU A 20 -30.52 0.50 6.31
C LEU A 20 -29.04 0.75 5.97
N ILE A 21 -28.13 0.04 6.63
CA ILE A 21 -26.68 0.14 6.36
C ILE A 21 -26.35 -0.34 4.94
N GLN A 22 -26.96 -1.45 4.50
CA GLN A 22 -26.76 -1.97 3.14
C GLN A 22 -27.26 -1.01 2.06
N ASP A 23 -28.42 -0.38 2.27
CA ASP A 23 -28.99 0.59 1.33
C ASP A 23 -28.08 1.82 1.22
N ARG A 24 -27.59 2.35 2.36
CA ARG A 24 -26.64 3.48 2.37
C ARG A 24 -25.32 3.16 1.67
N ALA A 25 -24.77 1.98 1.92
CA ALA A 25 -23.56 1.53 1.25
C ALA A 25 -23.76 1.40 -0.28
N ALA A 26 -24.96 1.00 -0.73
CA ALA A 26 -25.29 0.93 -2.15
C ALA A 26 -25.37 2.32 -2.79
N GLU A 27 -26.06 3.27 -2.13
CA GLU A 27 -26.16 4.67 -2.59
C GLU A 27 -24.78 5.33 -2.74
N LEU A 28 -23.89 5.17 -1.75
CA LEU A 28 -22.51 5.65 -1.81
C LEU A 28 -21.74 5.05 -3.00
N GLY A 29 -21.97 3.76 -3.27
CA GLY A 29 -21.39 3.09 -4.43
C GLY A 29 -21.85 3.71 -5.76
N GLU A 30 -23.12 4.06 -5.88
CA GLU A 30 -23.70 4.70 -7.07
C GLU A 30 -23.22 6.14 -7.24
N GLU A 31 -23.14 6.93 -6.16
CA GLU A 31 -22.61 8.30 -6.19
C GLU A 31 -21.15 8.30 -6.65
N ARG A 32 -20.33 7.43 -6.05
CA ARG A 32 -18.92 7.25 -6.45
C ARG A 32 -18.79 6.85 -7.91
N TYR A 33 -19.65 5.94 -8.40
CA TYR A 33 -19.66 5.57 -9.81
C TYR A 33 -19.97 6.76 -10.72
N ALA A 34 -21.01 7.53 -10.40
CA ALA A 34 -21.42 8.68 -11.18
C ALA A 34 -20.29 9.72 -11.28
N LEU A 35 -19.59 9.98 -10.17
CA LEU A 35 -18.47 10.92 -10.11
C LEU A 35 -17.24 10.44 -10.91
N LEU A 36 -16.96 9.13 -10.92
CA LEU A 36 -15.78 8.58 -11.57
C LEU A 36 -15.99 8.16 -13.03
N LYS A 37 -17.23 8.16 -13.53
CA LYS A 37 -17.57 7.65 -14.87
C LYS A 37 -16.75 8.28 -16.01
N GLY A 38 -16.37 9.55 -15.89
CA GLY A 38 -15.57 10.29 -16.88
C GLY A 38 -14.06 10.22 -16.67
N ILE A 39 -13.59 9.57 -15.60
CA ILE A 39 -12.18 9.48 -15.27
C ILE A 39 -11.60 8.19 -15.87
N PRO A 40 -10.41 8.23 -16.51
CA PRO A 40 -9.78 7.01 -17.03
C PRO A 40 -9.58 5.96 -15.94
N GLN A 41 -9.84 4.69 -16.25
CA GLN A 41 -9.75 3.59 -15.28
C GLN A 41 -8.35 3.46 -14.66
N GLU A 42 -7.30 3.69 -15.46
CA GLU A 42 -5.92 3.71 -14.99
C GLU A 42 -5.69 4.80 -13.94
N THR A 43 -6.24 6.00 -14.14
CA THR A 43 -6.18 7.11 -13.17
C THR A 43 -6.88 6.74 -11.86
N ILE A 44 -8.05 6.10 -11.93
CA ILE A 44 -8.77 5.63 -10.74
C ILE A 44 -7.97 4.56 -10.01
N ARG A 45 -7.37 3.59 -10.74
CA ARG A 45 -6.49 2.57 -10.14
C ARG A 45 -5.30 3.21 -9.44
N ASN A 46 -4.65 4.17 -10.09
CA ASN A 46 -3.49 4.86 -9.51
C ASN A 46 -3.87 5.67 -8.26
N ALA A 47 -5.03 6.33 -8.26
CA ALA A 47 -5.59 7.01 -7.09
C ALA A 47 -5.84 6.03 -5.92
N TRP A 48 -6.51 4.90 -6.20
CA TRP A 48 -6.77 3.86 -5.21
C TRP A 48 -5.48 3.24 -4.67
N PHE A 49 -4.55 2.89 -5.55
CA PHE A 49 -3.25 2.31 -5.20
C PHE A 49 -2.47 3.25 -4.27
N THR A 50 -2.44 4.55 -4.57
CA THR A 50 -1.80 5.56 -3.74
C THR A 50 -2.47 5.67 -2.37
N LEU A 51 -3.80 5.76 -2.31
CA LEU A 51 -4.55 5.80 -1.03
C LEU A 51 -4.38 4.51 -0.21
N SER A 52 -4.21 3.36 -0.86
CA SER A 52 -3.98 2.07 -0.18
C SER A 52 -2.68 2.06 0.63
N HIS A 53 -1.73 2.95 0.33
CA HIS A 53 -0.51 3.13 1.09
C HIS A 53 -0.63 4.17 2.22
N LEU A 54 -1.81 4.74 2.44
CA LEU A 54 -2.06 5.83 3.38
C LEU A 54 -3.21 5.48 4.33
N LEU A 55 -2.87 5.00 5.53
CA LEU A 55 -3.85 4.71 6.59
C LEU A 55 -4.19 5.97 7.40
N LEU A 56 -4.94 6.89 6.78
CA LEU A 56 -5.26 8.21 7.31
C LEU A 56 -6.48 8.21 8.24
N ALA A 57 -6.50 9.15 9.18
CA ALA A 57 -7.67 9.45 10.00
C ALA A 57 -8.68 10.34 9.24
N ASP A 58 -9.91 10.37 9.71
CA ASP A 58 -10.92 11.31 9.19
C ASP A 58 -10.48 12.76 9.38
N GLY A 59 -10.78 13.60 8.40
CA GLY A 59 -10.38 15.01 8.39
C GLY A 59 -8.90 15.25 8.08
N ALA A 60 -8.10 14.20 7.86
CA ALA A 60 -6.70 14.33 7.47
C ALA A 60 -6.54 15.19 6.22
N HIS A 61 -5.49 16.02 6.20
CA HIS A 61 -5.17 16.88 5.07
C HIS A 61 -3.99 16.32 4.28
N VAL A 62 -4.25 16.00 3.02
CA VAL A 62 -3.30 15.42 2.07
C VAL A 62 -2.95 16.44 1.00
N ILE A 63 -1.69 16.48 0.59
CA ILE A 63 -1.25 17.24 -0.58
C ILE A 63 -0.64 16.33 -1.63
N ASP A 64 -1.09 16.49 -2.87
CA ASP A 64 -0.66 15.77 -4.05
C ASP A 64 0.31 16.64 -4.86
N MET A 65 1.61 16.36 -4.73
CA MET A 65 2.67 17.13 -5.37
C MET A 65 2.73 16.82 -6.86
N GLY A 66 2.66 17.84 -7.72
CA GLY A 66 2.67 17.64 -9.17
C GLY A 66 1.37 17.03 -9.67
N SER A 67 0.23 17.62 -9.31
CA SER A 67 -1.11 17.09 -9.61
C SER A 67 -1.50 17.09 -11.09
N ASP A 68 -0.68 17.66 -11.98
CA ASP A 68 -0.89 17.73 -13.42
C ASP A 68 -2.27 18.32 -13.80
N ASP A 69 -3.13 17.55 -14.46
CA ASP A 69 -4.49 17.96 -14.85
C ASP A 69 -5.52 17.86 -13.71
N GLY A 70 -5.10 17.32 -12.56
CA GLY A 70 -5.90 17.17 -11.35
C GLY A 70 -6.80 15.93 -11.31
N ALA A 71 -6.85 15.10 -12.35
CA ALA A 71 -7.78 13.97 -12.44
C ALA A 71 -7.53 12.91 -11.35
N MET A 72 -6.26 12.60 -11.05
CA MET A 72 -5.91 11.65 -9.98
C MET A 72 -6.26 12.22 -8.60
N THR A 73 -5.98 13.50 -8.35
CA THR A 73 -6.35 14.19 -7.11
C THR A 73 -7.87 14.19 -6.90
N PHE A 74 -8.63 14.44 -7.97
CA PHE A 74 -10.09 14.35 -7.94
C PHE A 74 -10.56 12.93 -7.61
N ALA A 75 -10.01 11.92 -8.30
CA ALA A 75 -10.36 10.52 -8.04
C ALA A 75 -10.08 10.14 -6.58
N MET A 76 -8.93 10.53 -6.01
CA MET A 76 -8.64 10.32 -4.59
C MET A 76 -9.67 10.99 -3.67
N SER A 77 -10.10 12.23 -3.99
CA SER A 77 -11.13 12.94 -3.21
C SER A 77 -12.49 12.23 -3.20
N VAL A 78 -12.79 11.48 -4.26
CA VAL A 78 -14.03 10.70 -4.42
C VAL A 78 -13.91 9.35 -3.72
N LEU A 79 -12.74 8.69 -3.84
CA LEU A 79 -12.48 7.40 -3.21
C LEU A 79 -12.40 7.49 -1.68
N ASN A 80 -11.95 8.61 -1.13
CA ASN A 80 -11.96 8.87 0.30
C ASN A 80 -12.59 10.25 0.58
N PRO A 81 -13.91 10.32 0.81
CA PRO A 81 -14.62 11.59 1.05
C PRO A 81 -14.29 12.23 2.41
N ASN A 82 -13.69 11.49 3.35
CA ASN A 82 -13.43 11.97 4.70
C ASN A 82 -12.12 12.74 4.85
N ILE A 83 -11.23 12.67 3.86
CA ILE A 83 -9.98 13.42 3.88
C ILE A 83 -10.12 14.69 3.04
N LYS A 84 -9.39 15.73 3.42
CA LYS A 84 -9.17 16.89 2.57
C LYS A 84 -7.97 16.62 1.68
N ILE A 85 -8.09 16.87 0.39
CA ILE A 85 -6.98 16.72 -0.54
C ILE A 85 -6.76 18.00 -1.34
N THR A 86 -5.49 18.37 -1.49
CA THR A 86 -5.09 19.53 -2.28
C THR A 86 -4.08 19.13 -3.35
N GLY A 87 -4.39 19.38 -4.62
CA GLY A 87 -3.43 19.19 -5.71
C GLY A 87 -2.58 20.45 -5.93
N ILE A 88 -1.27 20.31 -6.08
CA ILE A 88 -0.36 21.42 -6.40
C ILE A 88 0.37 21.15 -7.71
N ASP A 89 0.38 22.14 -8.60
CA ASP A 89 1.16 22.09 -9.84
C ASP A 89 1.64 23.50 -10.24
N LYS A 90 2.81 23.59 -10.87
CA LYS A 90 3.38 24.86 -11.34
C LYS A 90 2.60 25.45 -12.52
N ASN A 91 1.89 24.62 -13.28
CA ASN A 91 1.15 25.04 -14.45
C ASN A 91 -0.20 25.69 -14.07
N LYS A 92 -0.19 27.02 -13.98
CA LYS A 92 -1.38 27.83 -13.69
C LYS A 92 -2.58 27.51 -14.58
N ARG A 93 -2.36 27.21 -15.87
CA ARG A 93 -3.45 26.90 -16.81
C ARG A 93 -4.12 25.57 -16.47
N GLN A 94 -3.33 24.54 -16.15
CA GLN A 94 -3.88 23.24 -15.76
C GLN A 94 -4.64 23.33 -14.44
N ILE A 95 -4.08 23.99 -13.44
CA ILE A 95 -4.73 24.18 -12.13
C ILE A 95 -6.06 24.93 -12.27
N ASN A 96 -6.11 26.00 -13.06
CA ASN A 96 -7.37 26.72 -13.29
C ASN A 96 -8.42 25.83 -13.96
N LYS A 97 -8.01 25.03 -14.95
CA LYS A 97 -8.88 24.05 -15.62
C LYS A 97 -9.37 22.97 -14.64
N ALA A 98 -8.48 22.46 -13.77
CA ALA A 98 -8.82 21.49 -12.75
C ALA A 98 -9.87 22.04 -11.76
N LYS A 99 -9.72 23.29 -11.30
CA LYS A 99 -10.71 23.96 -10.44
C LYS A 99 -12.10 24.12 -11.08
N GLU A 100 -12.14 24.30 -12.39
CA GLU A 100 -13.39 24.42 -13.14
C GLU A 100 -14.07 23.05 -13.32
N LEU A 101 -13.29 22.03 -13.68
CA LEU A 101 -13.76 20.68 -13.99
C LEU A 101 -14.11 19.86 -12.75
N TYR A 102 -13.26 19.90 -11.73
CA TYR A 102 -13.31 19.02 -10.58
C TYR A 102 -13.72 19.80 -9.33
N LYS A 103 -14.97 19.60 -8.88
CA LYS A 103 -15.54 20.31 -7.74
C LYS A 103 -16.08 19.34 -6.71
N ARG A 104 -15.52 19.38 -5.51
CA ARG A 104 -15.93 18.61 -4.34
C ARG A 104 -15.72 19.45 -3.08
N HIS A 105 -16.44 19.12 -2.01
CA HIS A 105 -16.30 19.83 -0.72
C HIS A 105 -14.95 19.55 -0.03
N ASN A 106 -14.29 18.44 -0.38
CA ASN A 106 -13.05 17.98 0.22
C ASN A 106 -11.83 18.09 -0.71
N LEU A 107 -11.95 18.82 -1.82
CA LEU A 107 -10.92 18.97 -2.84
C LEU A 107 -10.59 20.45 -3.05
N ASP A 108 -9.30 20.75 -3.13
CA ASP A 108 -8.81 22.04 -3.61
C ASP A 108 -7.62 21.85 -4.56
N TYR A 109 -7.27 22.90 -5.29
CA TYR A 109 -6.08 22.95 -6.11
C TYR A 109 -5.32 24.25 -5.88
N MET A 110 -4.00 24.22 -6.02
CA MET A 110 -3.16 25.40 -5.88
C MET A 110 -2.07 25.44 -6.94
N VAL A 111 -1.72 26.66 -7.36
CA VAL A 111 -0.59 26.89 -8.26
C VAL A 111 0.66 27.02 -7.41
N GLY A 112 1.67 26.19 -7.65
CA GLY A 112 2.92 26.27 -6.90
C GLY A 112 3.98 25.29 -7.38
N ASP A 113 5.24 25.60 -7.06
CA ASP A 113 6.39 24.76 -7.37
C ASP A 113 6.63 23.76 -6.24
N VAL A 114 6.67 22.47 -6.59
CA VAL A 114 6.91 21.37 -5.64
C VAL A 114 8.28 21.44 -4.97
N THR A 115 9.24 22.16 -5.57
CA THR A 115 10.61 22.33 -5.07
C THR A 115 10.74 23.45 -4.02
N GLY A 116 9.75 24.35 -3.95
CA GLY A 116 9.83 25.54 -3.11
C GLY A 116 8.54 26.34 -3.13
N TYR A 117 7.61 25.98 -2.25
CA TYR A 117 6.41 26.77 -1.98
C TYR A 117 6.32 27.09 -0.48
N MET A 118 5.90 28.31 -0.16
CA MET A 118 5.69 28.76 1.22
C MET A 118 4.38 28.19 1.77
N LEU A 119 4.34 26.88 2.00
CA LEU A 119 3.26 26.23 2.77
C LEU A 119 3.60 26.28 4.26
N GLU A 120 2.56 26.31 5.08
CA GLU A 120 2.72 26.28 6.53
C GLU A 120 3.35 24.94 6.97
N LYS A 121 4.32 25.00 7.88
CA LYS A 121 4.95 23.79 8.43
C LYS A 121 3.97 23.03 9.30
N ASN A 122 4.11 21.70 9.36
CA ASN A 122 3.23 20.82 10.14
C ASN A 122 1.72 21.00 9.83
N SER A 123 1.37 21.22 8.56
CA SER A 123 -0.01 21.44 8.11
C SER A 123 -0.65 20.19 7.49
N PHE A 124 0.15 19.26 6.95
CA PHE A 124 -0.36 18.08 6.25
C PHE A 124 -0.17 16.79 7.05
N ASP A 125 -1.15 15.90 6.96
CA ASP A 125 -1.10 14.53 7.49
C ASP A 125 -0.45 13.57 6.49
N ALA A 126 -0.54 13.87 5.19
CA ALA A 126 0.23 13.15 4.17
C ALA A 126 0.67 14.02 3.00
N ILE A 127 1.79 13.62 2.39
CA ILE A 127 2.33 14.18 1.14
C ILE A 127 2.48 13.03 0.15
N ILE A 128 1.98 13.21 -1.06
CA ILE A 128 2.09 12.26 -2.16
C ILE A 128 3.08 12.84 -3.17
N ASN A 129 4.13 12.09 -3.48
CA ASN A 129 4.99 12.29 -4.65
C ASN A 129 4.83 11.07 -5.55
N SER A 130 3.98 11.15 -6.57
CA SER A 130 3.78 10.07 -7.53
C SER A 130 4.34 10.49 -8.88
N PHE A 131 5.51 9.97 -9.25
CA PHE A 131 6.23 10.27 -10.49
C PHE A 131 6.66 11.75 -10.60
N VAL A 132 7.19 12.31 -9.52
CA VAL A 132 7.50 13.76 -9.39
C VAL A 132 8.99 14.02 -9.19
N LEU A 133 9.71 13.16 -8.47
CA LEU A 133 11.06 13.48 -8.02
C LEU A 133 12.07 13.33 -9.17
N HIS A 134 11.82 12.44 -10.12
CA HIS A 134 12.63 12.35 -11.33
C HIS A 134 12.47 13.57 -12.26
N GLU A 135 11.31 14.22 -12.25
CA GLU A 135 11.10 15.50 -12.95
C GLU A 135 11.89 16.62 -12.28
N VAL A 136 11.86 16.70 -10.95
CA VAL A 136 12.70 17.64 -10.18
C VAL A 136 14.18 17.42 -10.50
N TYR A 137 14.63 16.17 -10.51
CA TYR A 137 16.00 15.81 -10.89
C TYR A 137 16.35 16.28 -12.31
N SER A 138 15.52 15.96 -13.29
CA SER A 138 15.78 16.24 -14.71
C SER A 138 15.76 17.73 -15.01
N THR A 139 14.78 18.46 -14.45
CA THR A 139 14.65 19.92 -14.65
C THR A 139 15.72 20.73 -13.93
N SER A 140 16.27 20.20 -12.83
CA SER A 140 17.39 20.81 -12.09
C SER A 140 18.78 20.49 -12.66
N ARG A 141 18.86 20.19 -13.96
CA ARG A 141 20.09 19.78 -14.67
C ARG A 141 20.75 18.55 -14.02
N TYR A 142 19.93 17.55 -13.72
CA TYR A 142 20.39 16.25 -13.18
C TYR A 142 21.11 16.40 -11.83
N ASN A 143 20.65 17.36 -11.00
CA ASN A 143 21.24 17.65 -9.70
C ASN A 143 20.48 16.95 -8.57
N ARG A 144 21.08 15.90 -7.99
CA ARG A 144 20.53 15.17 -6.84
C ARG A 144 20.28 16.07 -5.63
N ARG A 145 21.03 17.17 -5.48
CA ARG A 145 20.84 18.10 -4.36
C ARG A 145 19.47 18.77 -4.38
N ALA A 146 18.95 19.12 -5.56
CA ALA A 146 17.63 19.73 -5.69
C ALA A 146 16.52 18.79 -5.21
N VAL A 147 16.65 17.48 -5.47
CA VAL A 147 15.71 16.48 -4.95
C VAL A 147 15.81 16.36 -3.43
N ILE A 148 17.02 16.37 -2.88
CA ILE A 148 17.22 16.34 -1.42
C ILE A 148 16.58 17.56 -0.76
N ASP A 149 16.82 18.77 -1.28
CA ASP A 149 16.26 20.01 -0.74
C ASP A 149 14.72 20.01 -0.85
N THR A 150 14.19 19.53 -1.98
CA THR A 150 12.74 19.36 -2.18
C THR A 150 12.12 18.43 -1.13
N MET A 151 12.70 17.24 -0.94
CA MET A 151 12.23 16.29 0.07
C MET A 151 12.34 16.88 1.49
N GLN A 152 13.39 17.64 1.78
CA GLN A 152 13.57 18.32 3.07
C GLN A 152 12.49 19.36 3.34
N GLU A 153 12.17 20.22 2.36
CA GLU A 153 11.11 21.21 2.52
C GLU A 153 9.74 20.55 2.68
N GLN A 154 9.41 19.57 1.82
CA GLN A 154 8.15 18.83 1.94
C GLN A 154 8.03 18.14 3.31
N PHE A 155 9.10 17.52 3.82
CA PHE A 155 9.08 16.85 5.13
C PHE A 155 8.82 17.82 6.30
N LYS A 156 9.17 19.11 6.16
CA LYS A 156 8.82 20.14 7.16
C LYS A 156 7.31 20.44 7.19
N LEU A 157 6.62 20.24 6.07
CA LEU A 157 5.17 20.46 5.95
C LEU A 157 4.35 19.38 6.66
N LEU A 158 4.88 18.16 6.80
CA LEU A 158 4.22 17.08 7.52
C LEU A 158 4.08 17.38 9.00
N LYS A 159 2.91 17.08 9.58
CA LYS A 159 2.72 16.98 11.03
C LYS A 159 3.58 15.84 11.60
N PRO A 160 3.96 15.88 12.89
CA PRO A 160 4.43 14.68 13.57
C PRO A 160 3.38 13.55 13.45
N GLY A 161 3.81 12.36 13.05
CA GLY A 161 2.95 11.23 12.69
C GLY A 161 2.54 11.18 11.22
N GLY A 162 2.69 12.29 10.49
CA GLY A 162 2.34 12.39 9.07
C GLY A 162 3.25 11.58 8.15
N THR A 163 2.74 11.26 6.96
CA THR A 163 3.37 10.29 6.05
C THR A 163 3.73 10.89 4.69
N MET A 164 4.94 10.67 4.23
CA MET A 164 5.37 10.92 2.86
C MET A 164 5.29 9.62 2.06
N PHE A 165 4.45 9.59 1.03
CA PHE A 165 4.38 8.54 0.02
C PHE A 165 5.20 8.96 -1.19
N ILE A 166 6.10 8.09 -1.63
CA ILE A 166 6.88 8.25 -2.86
C ILE A 166 6.62 7.04 -3.73
N ARG A 167 6.15 7.28 -4.95
CA ARG A 167 6.14 6.33 -6.06
C ARG A 167 6.99 6.93 -7.17
N ASP A 168 8.11 6.31 -7.49
CA ASP A 168 9.01 6.81 -8.52
C ASP A 168 9.82 5.65 -9.12
N TYR A 169 10.79 5.90 -10.01
CA TYR A 169 11.60 4.83 -10.60
C TYR A 169 12.89 4.63 -9.81
N ALA A 170 13.12 3.41 -9.32
CA ALA A 170 14.40 3.04 -8.73
C ALA A 170 15.37 2.54 -9.81
N SER A 171 16.55 3.14 -9.87
CA SER A 171 17.66 2.66 -10.69
C SER A 171 18.02 1.24 -10.32
N PRO A 172 18.27 0.36 -11.31
CA PRO A 172 18.99 -0.88 -11.06
C PRO A 172 20.40 -0.57 -10.51
N PRO A 173 21.09 -1.57 -9.95
CA PRO A 173 22.44 -1.39 -9.46
C PRO A 173 23.35 -0.74 -10.51
N PRO A 174 24.20 0.23 -10.11
CA PRO A 174 25.06 0.94 -11.05
C PRO A 174 26.04 -0.01 -11.72
N GLU A 175 26.48 0.36 -12.93
CA GLU A 175 27.54 -0.33 -13.69
C GLU A 175 27.20 -1.77 -14.13
N GLU A 176 25.99 -2.27 -13.85
CA GLU A 176 25.54 -3.54 -14.39
C GLU A 176 25.22 -3.44 -15.88
N MET A 177 25.65 -4.46 -16.63
CA MET A 177 25.28 -4.67 -18.02
C MET A 177 24.18 -5.74 -18.10
N VAL A 178 23.29 -5.58 -19.06
CA VAL A 178 22.24 -6.55 -19.39
C VAL A 178 22.22 -6.79 -20.88
N VAL A 179 21.55 -7.88 -21.27
CA VAL A 179 21.30 -8.20 -22.66
C VAL A 179 19.79 -8.21 -22.89
N ILE A 180 19.31 -7.41 -23.84
CA ILE A 180 17.91 -7.38 -24.27
C ILE A 180 17.77 -8.05 -25.64
N GLU A 181 16.84 -8.99 -25.74
CA GLU A 181 16.49 -9.69 -26.97
C GLU A 181 15.08 -9.29 -27.40
N MET A 182 14.93 -8.81 -28.63
CA MET A 182 13.66 -8.32 -29.18
C MET A 182 13.35 -8.98 -30.53
N PRO A 183 12.08 -9.11 -30.93
CA PRO A 183 11.71 -9.54 -32.27
C PRO A 183 12.36 -8.69 -33.36
N ASP A 184 12.90 -9.36 -34.38
CA ASP A 184 13.45 -8.70 -35.57
C ASP A 184 12.31 -8.34 -36.53
N VAL A 185 11.74 -7.17 -36.33
CA VAL A 185 10.65 -6.62 -37.15
C VAL A 185 11.20 -5.37 -37.85
N PRO A 186 11.09 -5.25 -39.18
CA PRO A 186 11.57 -4.06 -39.88
C PRO A 186 10.75 -2.83 -39.51
N SER A 187 11.42 -1.67 -39.41
CA SER A 187 10.76 -0.38 -39.29
C SER A 187 9.87 -0.08 -40.50
N LEU A 188 8.74 0.59 -40.27
CA LEU A 188 7.81 1.01 -41.33
C LEU A 188 8.19 2.37 -41.94
N GLY A 189 9.10 3.10 -41.29
CA GLY A 189 9.60 4.40 -41.71
C GLY A 189 10.73 4.89 -40.79
N GLU A 190 11.28 6.07 -41.10
CA GLU A 190 12.40 6.67 -40.36
C GLU A 190 11.97 7.51 -39.15
N ASN A 191 10.67 7.81 -39.01
CA ASN A 191 10.18 8.55 -37.85
C ASN A 191 10.10 7.64 -36.62
N ILE A 192 10.31 8.21 -35.43
CA ILE A 192 10.20 7.51 -34.13
C ILE A 192 8.90 6.70 -33.99
N THR A 193 7.79 7.21 -34.54
CA THR A 193 6.48 6.54 -34.50
C THR A 193 6.43 5.26 -35.33
N ASP A 194 7.27 5.16 -36.35
CA ASP A 194 7.27 4.09 -37.35
C ASP A 194 8.44 3.10 -37.15
N MET A 195 9.37 3.43 -36.23
CA MET A 195 10.50 2.58 -35.88
C MET A 195 10.07 1.32 -35.13
N SER A 196 10.71 0.20 -35.49
CA SER A 196 10.72 -1.03 -34.71
C SER A 196 11.30 -0.79 -33.31
N GLU A 197 11.06 -1.70 -32.36
CA GLU A 197 11.69 -1.58 -31.03
C GLU A 197 13.23 -1.68 -31.09
N PRO A 198 13.84 -2.62 -31.85
CA PRO A 198 15.29 -2.64 -32.06
C PRO A 198 15.86 -1.33 -32.65
N ASP A 199 15.24 -0.81 -33.71
CA ASP A 199 15.76 0.40 -34.37
C ASP A 199 15.57 1.64 -33.49
N LEU A 200 14.47 1.70 -32.73
CA LEU A 200 14.31 2.74 -31.73
C LEU A 200 15.34 2.63 -30.59
N LEU A 201 15.73 1.41 -30.17
CA LEU A 201 16.77 1.26 -29.16
C LEU A 201 18.12 1.80 -29.66
N ILE A 202 18.46 1.51 -30.92
CA ILE A 202 19.66 2.06 -31.57
C ILE A 202 19.58 3.59 -31.60
N TRP A 203 18.48 4.13 -32.11
CA TRP A 203 18.26 5.58 -32.13
C TRP A 203 18.39 6.18 -30.72
N TYR A 204 17.76 5.57 -29.71
CA TYR A 204 17.82 6.04 -28.33
C TYR A 204 19.24 6.03 -27.77
N SER A 205 20.05 5.03 -28.13
CA SER A 205 21.45 4.93 -27.70
C SER A 205 22.34 6.06 -28.22
N GLU A 206 21.96 6.71 -29.32
CA GLU A 206 22.68 7.84 -29.90
C GLU A 206 22.16 9.19 -29.38
N HIS A 207 20.89 9.23 -28.97
CA HIS A 207 20.18 10.49 -28.70
C HIS A 207 19.86 10.75 -27.23
N ALA A 208 20.00 9.75 -26.33
CA ALA A 208 19.77 9.96 -24.91
C ALA A 208 20.60 11.14 -24.37
N ARG A 209 20.01 12.04 -23.58
CA ARG A 209 20.65 13.25 -22.99
C ARG A 209 21.20 14.32 -23.97
N PRO A 210 20.37 14.99 -24.78
CA PRO A 210 20.83 16.16 -25.55
C PRO A 210 21.12 17.43 -24.74
N ARG A 211 20.86 17.46 -23.41
CA ARG A 211 21.01 18.65 -22.54
C ARG A 211 22.32 18.72 -21.74
N SER A 212 23.14 17.67 -21.77
CA SER A 212 24.57 17.78 -21.45
C SER A 212 25.32 18.21 -22.73
N ASP A 213 26.49 18.83 -22.59
CA ASP A 213 27.23 19.51 -23.67
C ASP A 213 27.13 18.82 -25.05
N PRO A 214 27.01 19.56 -26.16
CA PRO A 214 26.93 18.98 -27.51
C PRO A 214 28.01 17.91 -27.73
N GLY A 215 27.59 16.67 -28.07
CA GLY A 215 28.48 15.52 -28.24
C GLY A 215 28.63 14.60 -27.02
N THR A 216 27.95 14.88 -25.91
CA THR A 216 27.94 14.03 -24.69
C THR A 216 26.65 13.21 -24.53
N GLY A 217 25.83 13.14 -25.58
CA GLY A 217 24.63 12.31 -25.63
C GLY A 217 24.94 10.84 -25.93
N GLY A 218 24.01 9.98 -25.53
CA GLY A 218 23.99 8.57 -25.82
C GLY A 218 24.46 7.67 -24.68
N PHE A 219 24.48 6.37 -24.96
CA PHE A 219 25.00 5.34 -24.08
C PHE A 219 25.55 4.16 -24.90
N PHE A 220 26.40 3.35 -24.25
CA PHE A 220 26.96 2.17 -24.88
C PHE A 220 25.87 1.18 -25.30
N LEU A 221 25.88 0.80 -26.57
CA LEU A 221 25.03 -0.23 -27.14
C LEU A 221 25.89 -1.12 -28.05
N GLU A 222 25.81 -2.42 -27.85
CA GLU A 222 26.49 -3.43 -28.67
C GLU A 222 25.46 -4.42 -29.19
N GLU A 223 25.32 -4.52 -30.51
CA GLU A 223 24.52 -5.57 -31.13
C GLU A 223 25.31 -6.88 -31.16
N LEU A 224 24.71 -7.94 -30.62
CA LEU A 224 25.29 -9.27 -30.51
C LEU A 224 24.62 -10.22 -31.52
N PRO A 225 25.28 -11.35 -31.87
CA PRO A 225 24.65 -12.39 -32.66
C PRO A 225 23.36 -12.89 -32.00
N ALA A 226 22.31 -13.04 -32.80
CA ALA A 226 21.02 -13.53 -32.34
C ALA A 226 21.12 -14.92 -31.69
N ARG A 227 20.45 -15.13 -30.56
CA ARG A 227 20.35 -16.48 -29.93
C ARG A 227 19.22 -17.30 -30.51
N PHE A 228 18.16 -16.65 -30.99
CA PHE A 228 17.03 -17.29 -31.65
C PHE A 228 16.82 -16.73 -33.07
N PRO A 229 16.21 -17.52 -33.98
CA PRO A 229 15.84 -17.00 -35.30
C PRO A 229 14.87 -15.81 -35.18
N ARG A 230 15.04 -14.80 -36.05
CA ARG A 230 14.17 -13.61 -36.13
C ARG A 230 14.13 -12.78 -34.84
N THR A 231 15.27 -12.68 -34.16
CA THR A 231 15.44 -11.77 -33.01
C THR A 231 16.73 -10.98 -33.16
N ARG A 232 16.76 -9.77 -32.60
CA ARG A 232 17.96 -8.95 -32.45
C ARG A 232 18.32 -8.86 -30.98
N LEU A 233 19.62 -8.88 -30.69
CA LEU A 233 20.15 -9.00 -29.34
C LEU A 233 21.10 -7.84 -29.07
N PHE A 234 20.91 -7.14 -27.95
CA PHE A 234 21.71 -5.96 -27.62
C PHE A 234 22.23 -6.03 -26.20
N ARG A 235 23.52 -5.74 -26.01
CA ARG A 235 24.17 -5.57 -24.72
C ARG A 235 24.31 -4.08 -24.41
N LEU A 236 23.86 -3.67 -23.23
CA LEU A 236 23.78 -2.27 -22.81
C LEU A 236 23.75 -2.13 -21.29
N PRO A 237 24.03 -0.94 -20.72
CA PRO A 237 23.88 -0.71 -19.29
C PRO A 237 22.44 -0.94 -18.82
N HIS A 238 22.27 -1.65 -17.70
CA HIS A 238 20.98 -2.05 -17.13
C HIS A 238 20.03 -0.86 -16.95
N LYS A 239 20.58 0.27 -16.48
CA LYS A 239 19.85 1.53 -16.37
C LYS A 239 19.11 1.92 -17.66
N TRP A 240 19.81 1.93 -18.79
CA TRP A 240 19.25 2.39 -20.06
C TRP A 240 18.29 1.39 -20.67
N ALA A 241 18.54 0.08 -20.50
CA ALA A 241 17.55 -0.94 -20.83
C ALA A 241 16.25 -0.71 -20.06
N TYR A 242 16.34 -0.47 -18.75
CA TYR A 242 15.17 -0.23 -17.92
C TYR A 242 14.40 1.03 -18.33
N GLU A 243 15.09 2.16 -18.52
CA GLU A 243 14.44 3.40 -18.95
C GLU A 243 13.83 3.30 -20.34
N PHE A 244 14.49 2.63 -21.28
CA PHE A 244 13.94 2.35 -22.61
C PHE A 244 12.65 1.56 -22.51
N LEU A 245 12.64 0.46 -21.75
CA LEU A 245 11.48 -0.43 -21.61
C LEU A 245 10.26 0.30 -21.04
N LEU A 246 10.45 1.20 -20.07
CA LEU A 246 9.35 1.96 -19.46
C LEU A 246 8.68 2.93 -20.43
N ARG A 247 9.46 3.54 -21.33
CA ARG A 247 8.95 4.62 -22.19
C ARG A 247 8.64 4.17 -23.62
N LYS A 248 9.20 3.03 -24.10
CA LYS A 248 9.17 2.57 -25.51
C LYS A 248 7.82 2.72 -26.21
N ASP A 249 6.71 2.53 -25.51
CA ASP A 249 5.39 2.53 -26.13
C ASP A 249 4.75 3.93 -26.30
N ASP A 250 5.18 4.98 -25.59
CA ASP A 250 4.67 6.34 -25.78
C ASP A 250 5.48 7.12 -26.83
N ARG A 251 5.40 6.65 -28.08
CA ARG A 251 6.14 7.21 -29.22
C ARG A 251 5.84 8.71 -29.47
N LYS A 252 4.66 9.19 -29.07
CA LYS A 252 4.23 10.59 -29.30
C LYS A 252 4.92 11.58 -28.39
N LYS A 253 5.29 11.17 -27.18
CA LYS A 253 5.98 12.02 -26.20
C LYS A 253 7.50 11.83 -26.19
N TRP A 254 8.04 10.99 -27.08
CA TRP A 254 9.44 10.58 -27.05
C TRP A 254 10.41 11.75 -27.00
N GLU A 255 10.24 12.72 -27.90
CA GLU A 255 11.13 13.88 -28.00
C GLU A 255 11.10 14.75 -26.73
N THR A 256 9.92 14.92 -26.13
CA THR A 256 9.76 15.69 -24.88
C THR A 256 10.31 14.93 -23.66
N GLU A 257 10.15 13.61 -23.64
CA GLU A 257 10.58 12.72 -22.56
C GLU A 257 12.09 12.41 -22.61
N LEU A 258 12.76 12.64 -23.74
CA LEU A 258 14.18 12.33 -23.94
C LEU A 258 15.11 13.05 -22.94
N GLN A 259 14.64 14.19 -22.40
CA GLN A 259 15.34 14.99 -21.41
C GLN A 259 15.04 14.57 -19.96
N VAL A 260 14.11 13.64 -19.78
CA VAL A 260 13.66 13.18 -18.48
C VAL A 260 14.37 11.87 -18.15
N GLU A 261 15.20 11.90 -17.12
CA GLU A 261 15.87 10.74 -16.57
C GLU A 261 15.05 10.17 -15.41
N TYR A 262 14.48 8.99 -15.65
CA TYR A 262 13.60 8.33 -14.68
C TYR A 262 14.37 7.84 -13.47
N THR A 263 15.58 7.28 -13.66
CA THR A 263 16.25 6.44 -12.66
C THR A 263 17.42 7.13 -11.97
N PHE A 264 17.14 8.17 -11.20
CA PHE A 264 18.18 8.99 -10.57
C PHE A 264 18.73 8.42 -9.25
N TYR A 265 17.97 7.54 -8.58
CA TYR A 265 18.31 6.89 -7.31
C TYR A 265 18.06 5.39 -7.33
N THR A 266 18.94 4.63 -6.68
CA THR A 266 18.65 3.23 -6.34
C THR A 266 17.61 3.13 -5.23
N ASP A 267 17.03 1.95 -5.03
CA ASP A 267 16.17 1.67 -3.87
C ASP A 267 16.89 2.00 -2.55
N HIS A 268 18.18 1.71 -2.45
CA HIS A 268 19.02 2.03 -1.30
C HIS A 268 19.18 3.53 -1.10
N ASP A 269 19.37 4.30 -2.18
CA ASP A 269 19.48 5.76 -2.10
C ASP A 269 18.19 6.39 -1.57
N PHE A 270 17.01 5.99 -2.09
CA PHE A 270 15.73 6.46 -1.56
C PHE A 270 15.60 6.20 -0.05
N ARG A 271 15.90 4.96 0.38
CA ARG A 271 15.84 4.58 1.79
C ARG A 271 16.82 5.37 2.64
N ARG A 272 18.04 5.59 2.15
CA ARG A 272 19.09 6.37 2.83
C ARG A 272 18.64 7.82 3.00
N GLN A 273 18.15 8.46 1.94
CA GLN A 273 17.74 9.87 2.01
C GLN A 273 16.58 10.08 2.99
N LEU A 274 15.56 9.23 2.95
CA LEU A 274 14.43 9.30 3.89
C LEU A 274 14.88 9.14 5.36
N ARG A 275 15.84 8.26 5.62
CA ARG A 275 16.43 8.09 6.97
C ARG A 275 17.23 9.32 7.42
N THR A 276 17.95 9.98 6.50
CA THR A 276 18.66 11.24 6.80
C THR A 276 17.72 12.36 7.22
N LEU A 277 16.44 12.35 6.78
CA LEU A 277 15.40 13.26 7.26
C LEU A 277 14.92 12.95 8.69
N GLY A 278 15.39 11.85 9.29
CA GLY A 278 14.89 11.35 10.58
C GLY A 278 13.56 10.59 10.45
N ALA A 279 13.12 10.27 9.23
CA ALA A 279 11.87 9.55 9.01
C ALA A 279 11.99 8.08 9.42
N ARG A 280 10.89 7.52 9.94
CA ARG A 280 10.70 6.08 10.01
C ARG A 280 10.26 5.60 8.62
N LEU A 281 11.11 4.86 7.93
CA LEU A 281 10.73 4.20 6.68
C LEU A 281 9.80 3.03 6.99
N GLN A 282 8.49 3.26 6.89
CA GLN A 282 7.44 2.31 7.25
C GLN A 282 7.42 1.11 6.30
N TYR A 283 7.49 1.39 5.00
CA TYR A 283 7.43 0.40 3.94
C TYR A 283 8.26 0.85 2.73
N SER A 284 8.86 -0.10 2.03
CA SER A 284 9.44 0.14 0.71
C SER A 284 9.49 -1.13 -0.13
N ALA A 285 9.21 -1.02 -1.42
CA ALA A 285 9.22 -2.16 -2.32
C ALA A 285 9.35 -1.74 -3.80
N PRO A 286 10.01 -2.55 -4.65
CA PRO A 286 9.71 -2.51 -6.07
C PRO A 286 8.25 -2.93 -6.31
N TYR A 287 7.63 -2.38 -7.35
CA TYR A 287 6.24 -2.64 -7.71
C TYR A 287 6.14 -2.94 -9.22
N TRP A 288 5.28 -3.91 -9.56
CA TRP A 288 4.95 -4.29 -10.92
C TRP A 288 3.45 -4.07 -11.13
N ASP A 289 3.09 -3.08 -11.96
CA ASP A 289 1.72 -2.96 -12.45
C ASP A 289 1.45 -4.09 -13.44
N GLU A 290 0.53 -4.99 -13.09
CA GLU A 290 0.21 -6.17 -13.90
C GLU A 290 -0.35 -5.81 -15.29
N GLU A 291 -1.18 -4.77 -15.39
CA GLU A 291 -1.75 -4.37 -16.69
C GLU A 291 -0.67 -3.76 -17.56
N PHE A 292 0.17 -2.91 -16.97
CA PHE A 292 1.31 -2.36 -17.68
C PHE A 292 2.24 -3.47 -18.16
N THR A 293 2.62 -4.39 -17.27
CA THR A 293 3.51 -5.52 -17.58
C THR A 293 2.95 -6.39 -18.69
N LYS A 294 1.66 -6.74 -18.60
CA LYS A 294 0.99 -7.55 -19.62
C LYS A 294 0.92 -6.87 -20.98
N LYS A 295 0.64 -5.57 -21.00
CA LYS A 295 0.48 -4.80 -22.24
C LYS A 295 1.82 -4.43 -22.89
N HIS A 296 2.81 -4.09 -22.08
CA HIS A 296 4.04 -3.46 -22.53
C HIS A 296 5.25 -4.39 -22.53
N PHE A 297 5.27 -5.43 -21.69
CA PHE A 297 6.43 -6.30 -21.49
C PHE A 297 6.22 -7.74 -21.95
N GLU A 298 5.13 -8.38 -21.55
CA GLU A 298 4.90 -9.82 -21.81
C GLU A 298 4.99 -10.15 -23.30
N GLY A 299 5.92 -11.06 -23.66
CA GLY A 299 6.12 -11.53 -25.03
C GLY A 299 6.80 -10.55 -25.99
N ARG A 300 7.16 -9.33 -25.54
CA ARG A 300 7.77 -8.30 -26.41
C ARG A 300 9.30 -8.29 -26.37
N PHE A 301 9.91 -8.75 -25.28
CA PHE A 301 11.36 -8.89 -25.16
C PHE A 301 11.73 -10.01 -24.18
N ARG A 302 13.01 -10.39 -24.18
CA ARG A 302 13.65 -11.16 -23.09
C ARG A 302 14.83 -10.36 -22.56
N LEU A 303 14.95 -10.31 -21.24
CA LEU A 303 16.04 -9.61 -20.56
C LEU A 303 16.95 -10.62 -19.87
N TYR A 304 18.26 -10.50 -20.02
CA TYR A 304 19.24 -11.38 -19.40
C TYR A 304 20.29 -10.55 -18.64
N SER A 305 20.85 -11.11 -17.57
CA SER A 305 22.08 -10.57 -16.99
C SER A 305 23.25 -10.71 -17.96
N ASP A 306 24.34 -9.99 -17.71
CA ASP A 306 25.58 -10.13 -18.48
C ASP A 306 26.13 -11.57 -18.47
N SER A 307 25.82 -12.35 -17.43
CA SER A 307 26.16 -13.78 -17.31
C SER A 307 25.20 -14.73 -18.05
N GLY A 308 24.19 -14.22 -18.76
CA GLY A 308 23.23 -15.02 -19.54
C GLY A 308 22.05 -15.58 -18.74
N ARG A 309 21.92 -15.26 -17.45
CA ARG A 309 20.76 -15.66 -16.64
C ARG A 309 19.54 -14.85 -17.07
N LEU A 310 18.42 -15.53 -17.35
CA LEU A 310 17.16 -14.87 -17.65
C LEU A 310 16.70 -14.04 -16.44
N LEU A 311 16.39 -12.77 -16.70
CA LEU A 311 15.79 -11.84 -15.75
C LEU A 311 14.28 -11.77 -16.02
N GLY A 312 13.51 -11.50 -14.98
CA GLY A 312 12.10 -11.16 -15.13
C GLY A 312 11.91 -9.75 -15.70
N SER A 313 10.66 -9.38 -15.94
CA SER A 313 10.31 -8.00 -16.26
C SER A 313 10.81 -7.05 -15.15
N PRO A 314 11.37 -5.88 -15.52
CA PRO A 314 11.78 -4.91 -14.51
C PRO A 314 10.54 -4.35 -13.77
N PRO A 315 10.70 -3.85 -12.52
CA PRO A 315 9.63 -3.16 -11.81
C PRO A 315 9.06 -2.01 -12.64
N THR A 316 7.78 -1.72 -12.56
CA THR A 316 7.19 -0.53 -13.23
C THR A 316 7.38 0.74 -12.39
N SER A 317 7.58 0.60 -11.08
CA SER A 317 7.90 1.69 -10.17
C SER A 317 8.49 1.15 -8.85
N TYR A 318 8.90 2.04 -7.98
CA TYR A 318 9.37 1.78 -6.63
C TYR A 318 8.55 2.63 -5.65
N ILE A 319 8.15 2.00 -4.54
CA ILE A 319 7.34 2.61 -3.50
C ILE A 319 8.19 2.81 -2.24
N ALA A 320 8.06 3.97 -1.62
CA ALA A 320 8.56 4.23 -0.28
C ALA A 320 7.52 5.03 0.53
N VAL A 321 7.23 4.54 1.73
CA VAL A 321 6.31 5.17 2.69
C VAL A 321 7.13 5.53 3.92
N ALA A 322 7.25 6.82 4.19
CA ALA A 322 8.07 7.35 5.27
C ALA A 322 7.25 8.21 6.23
N GLN A 323 7.29 7.86 7.51
CA GLN A 323 6.55 8.56 8.55
C GLN A 323 7.47 9.56 9.27
N LYS A 324 6.99 10.79 9.45
CA LYS A 324 7.64 11.79 10.29
C LYS A 324 7.40 11.46 11.76
N MET A 325 8.47 11.19 12.49
CA MET A 325 8.39 10.92 13.92
C MET A 325 8.69 12.19 14.71
N SER A 326 8.05 12.36 15.88
CA SER A 326 8.48 13.37 16.85
C SER A 326 9.92 13.09 17.31
N GLU A 327 10.62 14.14 17.73
CA GLU A 327 11.99 14.02 18.23
C GLU A 327 12.10 12.95 19.33
N ARG A 328 13.14 12.12 19.23
CA ARG A 328 13.43 11.02 20.19
C ARG A 328 12.30 9.97 20.32
N LYS A 329 11.34 9.93 19.39
CA LYS A 329 10.27 8.91 19.34
C LYS A 329 10.46 7.88 18.23
N SER A 330 11.42 8.06 17.33
CA SER A 330 11.77 7.05 16.33
C SER A 330 12.63 5.95 16.96
N LEU A 331 12.18 4.71 16.82
CA LEU A 331 12.94 3.52 17.18
C LEU A 331 13.34 2.82 15.87
N HIS A 332 14.63 2.59 15.66
CA HIS A 332 15.11 1.76 14.55
C HIS A 332 15.37 0.35 15.07
N ILE A 333 14.79 -0.65 14.41
CA ILE A 333 14.87 -2.05 14.81
C ILE A 333 15.60 -2.80 13.71
N GLU A 334 16.77 -3.36 14.01
CA GLU A 334 17.52 -4.19 13.08
C GLU A 334 18.25 -5.31 13.83
N GLU A 335 18.36 -6.47 13.20
CA GLU A 335 19.33 -7.47 13.65
C GLU A 335 20.70 -7.14 13.08
N ARG A 336 21.72 -6.99 13.95
CA ARG A 336 23.10 -6.74 13.52
C ARG A 336 23.93 -8.00 13.37
N ARG A 337 23.81 -8.93 14.32
CA ARG A 337 24.53 -10.21 14.35
C ARG A 337 23.65 -11.25 15.06
N PRO A 338 23.67 -12.52 14.63
CA PRO A 338 23.03 -13.59 15.36
C PRO A 338 23.57 -13.66 16.79
N SER A 339 22.67 -13.87 17.76
CA SER A 339 23.07 -14.10 19.15
C SER A 339 23.75 -15.46 19.27
N LEU A 340 25.01 -15.48 19.72
CA LEU A 340 25.73 -16.72 20.07
C LEU A 340 25.27 -17.30 21.42
N ARG A 341 24.52 -16.53 22.23
CA ARG A 341 24.00 -17.01 23.51
C ARG A 341 22.73 -17.83 23.26
N LYS A 342 22.79 -19.13 23.59
CA LYS A 342 21.60 -19.96 23.81
C LYS A 342 20.88 -19.43 25.06
N LYS A 343 19.95 -18.49 24.89
CA LYS A 343 18.94 -18.24 25.92
C LYS A 343 17.90 -19.35 25.86
N GLU A 344 17.27 -19.64 27.00
CA GLU A 344 16.05 -20.44 27.02
C GLU A 344 15.04 -19.78 26.08
N SER A 345 14.67 -20.54 25.04
CA SER A 345 13.66 -20.15 24.07
C SER A 345 12.29 -20.28 24.72
N THR A 346 11.39 -19.32 24.48
CA THR A 346 9.96 -19.49 24.81
C THR A 346 9.24 -20.39 23.80
N ILE A 347 9.91 -20.74 22.70
CA ILE A 347 9.43 -21.66 21.68
C ILE A 347 9.84 -23.08 22.08
N LYS A 348 8.85 -23.97 22.17
CA LYS A 348 9.02 -25.41 22.30
C LYS A 348 8.79 -26.07 20.96
N ILE A 349 9.57 -27.10 20.67
CA ILE A 349 9.40 -27.96 19.50
C ILE A 349 9.18 -29.37 20.02
N SER A 350 8.12 -30.03 19.57
CA SER A 350 7.75 -31.39 19.97
C SER A 350 7.41 -32.20 18.73
N SER A 351 8.09 -33.32 18.53
CA SER A 351 7.80 -34.22 17.42
C SER A 351 6.54 -35.03 17.74
N MET A 352 5.52 -34.90 16.91
CA MET A 352 4.25 -35.62 17.03
C MET A 352 4.09 -36.59 15.87
N ARG A 353 3.44 -37.73 16.13
CA ARG A 353 3.10 -38.71 15.10
C ARG A 353 1.63 -38.55 14.75
N ASN A 354 1.32 -38.45 13.46
CA ASN A 354 -0.04 -38.49 12.95
C ASN A 354 -0.59 -39.92 13.13
N ASP A 355 -1.65 -40.08 13.91
CA ASP A 355 -2.23 -41.39 14.23
C ASP A 355 -2.82 -42.12 13.01
N LYS A 356 -3.15 -41.39 11.93
CA LYS A 356 -3.74 -41.96 10.71
C LYS A 356 -2.70 -42.32 9.66
N THR A 357 -1.72 -41.44 9.43
CA THR A 357 -0.71 -41.63 8.37
C THR A 357 0.59 -42.23 8.91
N GLY A 358 0.82 -42.17 10.22
CA GLY A 358 2.07 -42.55 10.86
C GLY A 358 3.21 -41.55 10.65
N GLU A 359 2.97 -40.47 9.89
CA GLU A 359 3.92 -39.41 9.59
C GLU A 359 4.33 -38.67 10.87
N ILE A 360 5.59 -38.27 10.96
CA ILE A 360 6.13 -37.52 12.09
C ILE A 360 6.33 -36.07 11.65
N ALA A 361 5.77 -35.14 12.40
CA ALA A 361 5.93 -33.71 12.18
C ALA A 361 6.46 -33.03 13.45
N ASP A 362 7.35 -32.07 13.28
CA ASP A 362 7.77 -31.20 14.36
C ASP A 362 6.74 -30.08 14.56
N ILE A 363 6.11 -30.08 15.73
CA ILE A 363 5.09 -29.11 16.11
C ILE A 363 5.71 -28.06 17.02
N VAL A 364 5.45 -26.80 16.71
CA VAL A 364 5.96 -25.63 17.41
C VAL A 364 4.87 -25.05 18.31
N SER A 365 5.20 -24.70 19.54
CA SER A 365 4.29 -23.97 20.43
C SER A 365 5.03 -22.95 21.29
N ARG A 366 4.30 -21.91 21.68
CA ARG A 366 4.66 -21.00 22.77
C ARG A 366 3.75 -21.30 23.95
N ASN A 367 4.28 -21.28 25.17
CA ASN A 367 3.47 -21.39 26.39
C ASN A 367 2.67 -20.10 26.63
N MET A 368 1.82 -19.71 25.67
CA MET A 368 1.04 -18.47 25.70
C MET A 368 -0.33 -18.74 25.09
N GLU A 369 -1.39 -18.30 25.77
CA GLU A 369 -2.74 -18.27 25.22
C GLU A 369 -3.12 -16.81 24.92
N ILE A 370 -3.19 -16.48 23.64
CA ILE A 370 -3.45 -15.11 23.17
C ILE A 370 -4.84 -15.05 22.55
N GLY A 371 -5.65 -14.11 23.05
CA GLY A 371 -6.88 -13.69 22.41
C GLY A 371 -6.67 -12.40 21.62
N GLU A 372 -7.40 -12.27 20.53
CA GLU A 372 -7.41 -11.07 19.70
C GLU A 372 -8.84 -10.53 19.60
N ILE A 373 -8.97 -9.21 19.56
CA ILE A 373 -10.25 -8.55 19.40
C ILE A 373 -10.18 -7.49 18.31
N LEU A 374 -11.26 -7.42 17.52
CA LEU A 374 -11.56 -6.28 16.65
C LEU A 374 -12.72 -5.50 17.27
N PRO A 375 -12.43 -4.46 18.08
CA PRO A 375 -13.45 -3.48 18.43
C PRO A 375 -13.86 -2.73 17.17
N TYR A 376 -15.15 -2.51 16.98
CA TYR A 376 -15.69 -1.93 15.76
C TYR A 376 -16.84 -0.97 16.01
N LEU A 377 -17.09 -0.11 15.03
CA LEU A 377 -18.30 0.69 14.92
C LEU A 377 -18.72 0.80 13.46
N ILE A 378 -19.99 1.09 13.24
CA ILE A 378 -20.52 1.42 11.91
C ILE A 378 -20.94 2.88 11.96
N THR A 379 -20.44 3.67 11.02
CA THR A 379 -20.80 5.09 10.89
C THR A 379 -22.21 5.26 10.34
N GLU A 380 -22.78 6.45 10.45
CA GLU A 380 -24.14 6.75 9.95
C GLU A 380 -24.28 6.52 8.44
N ASP A 381 -23.20 6.68 7.69
CA ASP A 381 -23.12 6.43 6.26
C ASP A 381 -22.75 4.97 5.91
N GLY A 382 -22.76 4.06 6.91
CA GLY A 382 -22.67 2.63 6.69
C GLY A 382 -21.26 2.06 6.53
N ARG A 383 -20.21 2.84 6.86
CA ARG A 383 -18.82 2.36 6.79
C ARG A 383 -18.39 1.68 8.07
N LEU A 384 -17.65 0.58 7.92
CA LEU A 384 -17.10 -0.19 9.03
C LEU A 384 -15.76 0.40 9.46
N LYS A 385 -15.67 0.83 10.71
CA LYS A 385 -14.41 1.21 11.34
C LYS A 385 -14.03 0.22 12.43
N ILE A 386 -12.73 0.00 12.57
CA ILE A 386 -12.13 -0.93 13.52
C ILE A 386 -11.03 -0.22 14.32
N PHE A 387 -10.79 -0.72 15.53
CA PHE A 387 -9.72 -0.23 16.39
C PHE A 387 -8.55 -1.22 16.36
N LEU A 388 -7.39 -0.74 15.90
CA LEU A 388 -6.19 -1.55 15.74
C LEU A 388 -5.05 -0.99 16.56
N HIS A 389 -4.16 -1.88 16.97
CA HIS A 389 -2.92 -1.54 17.65
C HIS A 389 -1.86 -1.20 16.60
N ASP A 390 -1.58 0.09 16.45
CA ASP A 390 -0.57 0.63 15.54
C ASP A 390 0.76 0.85 16.27
N GLY A 391 1.86 0.57 15.58
CA GLY A 391 3.21 0.78 16.09
C GLY A 391 3.77 -0.38 16.91
N VAL A 392 3.20 -1.58 16.78
CA VAL A 392 3.64 -2.78 17.50
C VAL A 392 5.02 -3.23 17.03
N ALA A 393 6.00 -3.27 17.93
CA ALA A 393 7.36 -3.65 17.57
C ALA A 393 7.48 -5.17 17.32
N ARG A 394 7.80 -5.55 16.08
CA ARG A 394 8.07 -6.93 15.62
C ARG A 394 9.45 -7.01 14.99
N SER A 395 10.47 -7.24 15.82
CA SER A 395 11.86 -7.30 15.37
C SER A 395 12.16 -8.42 14.38
N VAL A 396 11.35 -9.49 14.38
CA VAL A 396 11.50 -10.63 13.45
C VAL A 396 11.41 -10.19 11.98
N VAL A 397 10.64 -9.14 11.68
CA VAL A 397 10.48 -8.62 10.31
C VAL A 397 11.78 -8.03 9.75
N ASN A 398 12.67 -7.58 10.64
CA ASN A 398 13.97 -6.99 10.29
C ASN A 398 15.13 -7.91 10.66
N ALA A 399 14.87 -9.20 10.83
CA ALA A 399 15.89 -10.18 11.14
C ALA A 399 16.75 -10.47 9.89
N MET A 400 18.05 -10.69 10.08
CA MET A 400 18.96 -10.99 8.97
C MET A 400 18.59 -12.35 8.37
N PRO A 401 18.35 -12.48 7.05
CA PRO A 401 18.10 -13.78 6.44
C PRO A 401 19.27 -14.72 6.71
N ARG A 402 18.99 -15.92 7.24
CA ARG A 402 20.01 -16.97 7.47
C ARG A 402 20.22 -17.81 6.22
N SER A 403 19.16 -18.01 5.46
CA SER A 403 19.13 -18.65 4.15
C SER A 403 18.09 -17.95 3.28
N GLY A 404 18.27 -18.03 1.96
CA GLY A 404 17.37 -17.40 1.00
C GLY A 404 17.59 -15.89 0.83
N TYR A 405 16.96 -15.35 -0.19
CA TYR A 405 16.94 -13.93 -0.52
C TYR A 405 15.51 -13.42 -0.47
N ASN A 406 15.36 -12.11 -0.23
CA ASN A 406 14.07 -11.46 -0.33
C ASN A 406 13.61 -11.47 -1.80
N ILE A 407 12.54 -12.22 -2.10
CA ILE A 407 12.09 -12.52 -3.46
C ILE A 407 11.26 -11.39 -4.09
N ASP A 408 10.59 -10.57 -3.28
CA ASP A 408 9.71 -9.49 -3.74
C ASP A 408 10.25 -8.09 -3.41
N GLY A 409 11.40 -8.03 -2.73
CA GLY A 409 12.08 -6.80 -2.37
C GLY A 409 11.37 -5.97 -1.30
N LYS A 410 10.24 -6.44 -0.74
CA LYS A 410 9.48 -5.68 0.26
C LYS A 410 10.25 -5.57 1.57
N ARG A 411 10.22 -4.39 2.19
CA ARG A 411 10.82 -4.13 3.50
C ARG A 411 9.88 -3.29 4.34
N TRP A 412 9.88 -3.54 5.64
CA TRP A 412 9.06 -2.81 6.62
C TRP A 412 9.92 -2.22 7.74
N SER A 413 9.35 -1.31 8.52
CA SER A 413 10.06 -0.70 9.66
C SER A 413 10.22 -1.61 10.87
N GLY A 414 9.51 -2.74 10.93
CA GLY A 414 9.37 -3.54 12.14
C GLY A 414 8.33 -2.99 13.14
N HIS A 415 7.57 -1.95 12.77
CA HIS A 415 6.42 -1.45 13.54
C HIS A 415 5.15 -1.83 12.78
N MET A 416 4.38 -2.76 13.34
CA MET A 416 3.26 -3.41 12.67
C MET A 416 1.93 -2.84 13.16
N LEU A 417 0.92 -2.97 12.29
CA LEU A 417 -0.48 -2.79 12.61
C LEU A 417 -1.09 -4.15 12.88
N GLU A 418 -1.68 -4.34 14.06
CA GLU A 418 -2.19 -5.62 14.52
C GLU A 418 -3.56 -5.48 15.22
N PRO A 419 -4.35 -6.57 15.32
CA PRO A 419 -5.49 -6.62 16.22
C PRO A 419 -5.09 -6.29 17.67
N VAL A 420 -6.03 -5.76 18.45
CA VAL A 420 -5.79 -5.59 19.88
C VAL A 420 -5.70 -6.98 20.51
N SER A 421 -4.59 -7.28 21.18
CA SER A 421 -4.34 -8.59 21.79
C SER A 421 -4.48 -8.53 23.30
N PHE A 422 -5.00 -9.59 23.92
CA PHE A 422 -5.13 -9.75 25.37
C PHE A 422 -4.85 -11.20 25.80
N ASP A 423 -4.61 -11.42 27.09
CA ASP A 423 -4.30 -12.74 27.65
C ASP A 423 -5.61 -13.49 27.83
N MET A 424 -5.69 -14.74 27.37
CA MET A 424 -6.93 -15.52 27.47
C MET A 424 -7.44 -15.69 28.90
N ALA A 425 -6.59 -15.56 29.93
CA ALA A 425 -7.01 -15.48 31.32
C ALA A 425 -8.07 -14.38 31.56
N ALA A 426 -7.95 -13.25 30.87
CA ALA A 426 -8.92 -12.15 30.97
C ALA A 426 -10.33 -12.55 30.50
N ILE A 427 -10.45 -13.49 29.57
CA ILE A 427 -11.75 -14.01 29.12
C ILE A 427 -12.28 -15.05 30.08
N ALA A 428 -11.41 -15.89 30.64
CA ALA A 428 -11.81 -16.89 31.64
C ALA A 428 -12.46 -16.22 32.87
N ASP A 429 -11.99 -15.02 33.24
CA ASP A 429 -12.45 -14.27 34.41
C ASP A 429 -13.77 -13.48 34.19
N ILE A 430 -14.22 -13.28 32.94
CA ILE A 430 -15.45 -12.52 32.63
C ILE A 430 -16.72 -13.23 33.11
N GLY A 431 -16.74 -14.57 33.06
CA GLY A 431 -17.97 -15.35 33.23
C GLY A 431 -18.89 -15.24 32.01
N ALA A 432 -20.15 -14.83 32.21
CA ALA A 432 -21.10 -14.70 31.11
C ALA A 432 -20.84 -13.43 30.29
N PHE A 433 -20.95 -13.54 28.96
CA PHE A 433 -20.90 -12.39 28.04
C PHE A 433 -22.21 -11.60 28.09
N ASP A 434 -22.38 -10.85 29.18
CA ASP A 434 -23.45 -9.88 29.36
C ASP A 434 -22.92 -8.45 29.26
N VAL A 435 -23.84 -7.48 29.23
CA VAL A 435 -23.52 -6.05 29.05
C VAL A 435 -22.60 -5.54 30.16
N LYS A 436 -22.81 -5.97 31.41
CA LYS A 436 -22.05 -5.51 32.56
C LYS A 436 -20.61 -6.01 32.48
N ASN A 437 -20.42 -7.31 32.29
CA ASN A 437 -19.07 -7.90 32.28
C ASN A 437 -18.30 -7.48 31.03
N THR A 438 -18.99 -7.29 29.90
CA THR A 438 -18.39 -6.72 28.68
C THR A 438 -17.87 -5.30 28.91
N ALA A 439 -18.64 -4.44 29.60
CA ALA A 439 -18.20 -3.09 29.94
C ALA A 439 -16.97 -3.07 30.86
N LEU A 440 -16.93 -3.98 31.84
CA LEU A 440 -15.76 -4.13 32.71
C LEU A 440 -14.53 -4.59 31.92
N PHE A 441 -14.67 -5.60 31.07
CA PHE A 441 -13.58 -6.08 30.23
C PHE A 441 -13.03 -4.99 29.31
N ALA A 442 -13.91 -4.27 28.62
CA ALA A 442 -13.51 -3.20 27.70
C ALA A 442 -12.76 -2.07 28.43
N ARG A 443 -13.22 -1.69 29.63
CA ARG A 443 -12.54 -0.70 30.48
C ARG A 443 -11.15 -1.17 30.92
N ASP A 444 -11.06 -2.41 31.40
CA ASP A 444 -9.87 -2.92 32.09
C ASP A 444 -8.78 -3.36 31.12
N HIS A 445 -9.17 -3.94 29.97
CA HIS A 445 -8.22 -4.53 29.01
C HIS A 445 -8.07 -3.74 27.71
N LEU A 446 -9.08 -2.98 27.27
CA LEU A 446 -9.05 -2.28 25.97
C LEU A 446 -8.92 -0.76 26.11
N GLY A 447 -9.42 -0.19 27.22
CA GLY A 447 -9.55 1.25 27.37
C GLY A 447 -10.61 1.87 26.45
N LEU A 448 -11.55 1.06 25.96
CA LEU A 448 -12.62 1.46 25.05
C LEU A 448 -13.99 1.42 25.75
N LYS A 449 -14.91 2.27 25.31
CA LYS A 449 -16.30 2.28 25.80
C LYS A 449 -17.18 1.47 24.85
N PRO A 450 -17.82 0.37 25.30
CA PRO A 450 -18.78 -0.35 24.48
C PRO A 450 -20.01 0.51 24.17
N SER A 451 -20.63 0.27 23.02
CA SER A 451 -21.93 0.88 22.72
C SER A 451 -23.02 0.34 23.64
N ASN A 452 -24.17 1.02 23.67
CA ASN A 452 -25.34 0.55 24.41
C ASN A 452 -25.69 -0.90 24.02
N ASN A 453 -25.93 -1.74 25.04
CA ASN A 453 -26.25 -3.16 24.94
C ASN A 453 -25.21 -4.02 24.18
N ALA A 454 -24.00 -3.50 23.95
CA ALA A 454 -22.95 -4.30 23.33
C ALA A 454 -22.51 -5.42 24.28
N ILE A 455 -22.39 -6.62 23.73
CA ILE A 455 -21.77 -7.76 24.41
C ILE A 455 -20.55 -8.19 23.62
N LEU A 456 -19.60 -8.82 24.30
CA LEU A 456 -18.47 -9.47 23.64
C LEU A 456 -18.97 -10.64 22.80
N GLU A 457 -18.58 -10.69 21.53
CA GLU A 457 -18.98 -11.74 20.60
C GLU A 457 -17.77 -12.58 20.19
N HIS A 458 -17.94 -13.89 20.10
CA HIS A 458 -16.89 -14.79 19.62
C HIS A 458 -16.87 -14.78 18.08
N GLY A 459 -15.70 -14.52 17.51
CA GLY A 459 -15.45 -14.53 16.07
C GLY A 459 -14.93 -15.88 15.56
N MET A 460 -14.23 -15.84 14.42
CA MET A 460 -13.56 -17.03 13.86
C MET A 460 -12.25 -17.30 14.59
N ASP A 461 -12.09 -18.55 15.05
CA ASP A 461 -10.81 -19.06 15.52
C ASP A 461 -9.99 -19.60 14.36
N TYR A 462 -8.67 -19.48 14.45
CA TYR A 462 -7.78 -20.03 13.45
C TYR A 462 -6.46 -20.50 14.09
N TYR A 463 -5.78 -21.37 13.35
CA TYR A 463 -4.43 -21.81 13.63
C TYR A 463 -3.51 -21.16 12.60
N PRO A 464 -2.46 -20.43 13.00
CA PRO A 464 -1.53 -19.80 12.05
C PRO A 464 -0.92 -20.80 11.07
N SER A 465 -0.67 -22.03 11.52
CA SER A 465 -0.27 -23.16 10.70
C SER A 465 -0.76 -24.44 11.37
N PRO A 466 -1.91 -25.01 10.96
CA PRO A 466 -2.51 -26.15 11.66
C PRO A 466 -1.63 -27.40 11.65
N ASP A 467 -0.74 -27.52 10.68
CA ASP A 467 0.16 -28.68 10.55
C ASP A 467 1.44 -28.56 11.39
N TYR A 468 1.81 -27.35 11.82
CA TYR A 468 3.13 -27.10 12.41
C TYR A 468 3.13 -26.20 13.66
N ILE A 469 2.03 -25.51 13.96
CA ILE A 469 1.93 -24.57 15.09
C ILE A 469 0.74 -24.96 15.96
N ASP A 470 1.03 -25.46 17.16
CA ASP A 470 0.04 -25.76 18.21
C ASP A 470 -0.27 -24.49 19.01
N GLU A 471 -0.86 -23.52 18.32
CA GLU A 471 -1.38 -22.30 18.93
C GLU A 471 -2.71 -21.96 18.27
N ARG A 472 -3.79 -22.05 19.05
CA ARG A 472 -5.10 -21.57 18.63
C ARG A 472 -5.25 -20.12 19.03
N ILE A 473 -5.46 -19.25 18.04
CA ILE A 473 -5.81 -17.86 18.33
C ILE A 473 -7.33 -17.72 18.30
N ARG A 474 -7.88 -17.12 19.36
CA ARG A 474 -9.30 -16.84 19.47
C ARG A 474 -9.60 -15.40 19.13
N THR A 475 -10.54 -15.19 18.22
CA THR A 475 -10.94 -13.84 17.78
C THR A 475 -12.23 -13.45 18.45
N TYR A 476 -12.34 -12.20 18.86
CA TYR A 476 -13.54 -11.60 19.41
C TYR A 476 -13.92 -10.32 18.68
N PHE A 477 -15.20 -9.96 18.73
CA PHE A 477 -15.74 -8.71 18.22
C PHE A 477 -16.44 -7.96 19.35
N LEU A 478 -16.32 -6.63 19.34
CA LEU A 478 -17.00 -5.78 20.30
C LEU A 478 -17.42 -4.47 19.66
N ARG A 479 -18.71 -4.17 19.71
CA ARG A 479 -19.23 -2.88 19.27
C ARG A 479 -18.89 -1.79 20.28
N VAL A 480 -18.19 -0.75 19.84
CA VAL A 480 -17.70 0.34 20.69
C VAL A 480 -18.17 1.71 20.19
N GLU A 481 -18.10 2.71 21.05
CA GLU A 481 -18.28 4.11 20.68
C GLU A 481 -17.00 4.67 20.05
N SER A 482 -17.14 5.64 19.14
CA SER A 482 -15.99 6.37 18.61
C SER A 482 -15.34 7.19 19.72
N THR A 483 -14.01 7.16 19.79
CA THR A 483 -13.23 7.99 20.72
C THR A 483 -12.65 9.22 20.05
N GLN A 484 -12.62 9.26 18.70
CA GLN A 484 -11.93 10.27 17.86
C GLN A 484 -10.48 10.59 18.27
N ARG A 485 -9.87 9.77 19.14
CA ARG A 485 -8.57 10.00 19.76
C ARG A 485 -7.84 8.68 19.89
N GLU A 486 -6.52 8.76 19.75
CA GLU A 486 -5.61 7.65 20.03
C GLU A 486 -5.68 7.24 21.51
N ILE A 487 -5.60 5.94 21.77
CA ILE A 487 -5.70 5.36 23.10
C ILE A 487 -4.40 4.65 23.43
N SER A 488 -3.88 4.88 24.63
CA SER A 488 -2.73 4.13 25.15
C SER A 488 -3.13 2.67 25.41
N PRO A 489 -2.43 1.68 24.82
CA PRO A 489 -2.71 0.27 25.06
C PRO A 489 -2.57 -0.08 26.55
N LYS A 490 -3.57 -0.75 27.12
CA LYS A 490 -3.56 -1.21 28.52
C LYS A 490 -2.62 -2.39 28.72
N THR A 491 -2.56 -3.27 27.74
CA THR A 491 -1.70 -4.45 27.71
C THR A 491 -0.83 -4.44 26.44
N ALA A 492 0.35 -5.04 26.53
CA ALA A 492 1.26 -5.22 25.41
C ALA A 492 1.86 -6.62 25.50
N LEU A 493 1.12 -7.62 25.00
CA LEU A 493 1.51 -9.02 25.08
C LEU A 493 2.63 -9.35 24.09
N GLY A 494 3.48 -10.30 24.48
CA GLY A 494 4.65 -10.70 23.69
C GLY A 494 5.79 -9.67 23.68
N TYR A 495 5.69 -8.59 24.46
CA TYR A 495 6.81 -7.67 24.68
C TYR A 495 7.78 -8.25 25.70
N ASN A 496 9.05 -8.38 25.30
CA ASN A 496 10.12 -8.19 26.28
C ASN A 496 9.93 -6.78 26.85
N ALA A 497 9.86 -6.64 28.19
CA ALA A 497 9.66 -5.38 28.92
C ALA A 497 10.71 -4.27 28.65
N ARG A 498 11.55 -4.43 27.62
CA ARG A 498 12.69 -3.59 27.24
C ARG A 498 12.34 -2.51 26.21
N PHE A 499 11.27 -2.65 25.44
CA PHE A 499 10.86 -1.61 24.50
C PHE A 499 9.90 -0.63 25.18
N GLN A 500 10.25 0.66 25.18
CA GLN A 500 9.43 1.73 25.73
C GLN A 500 8.29 2.15 24.79
N ALA A 501 8.43 1.90 23.49
CA ALA A 501 7.41 2.21 22.49
C ALA A 501 6.34 1.11 22.48
N ARG A 502 5.17 1.44 23.06
CA ARG A 502 4.01 0.54 23.11
C ARG A 502 3.03 0.74 21.96
N GLY A 503 3.26 1.67 21.05
CA GLY A 503 2.28 2.00 20.01
C GLY A 503 1.02 2.67 20.57
N VAL A 504 -0.02 2.74 19.77
CA VAL A 504 -1.33 3.33 20.10
C VAL A 504 -2.46 2.46 19.55
N ILE A 505 -3.61 2.49 20.18
CA ILE A 505 -4.85 1.98 19.59
C ILE A 505 -5.53 3.14 18.88
N ARG A 506 -5.84 2.97 17.59
CA ARG A 506 -6.52 4.00 16.80
C ARG A 506 -7.64 3.42 15.93
N GLU A 507 -8.61 4.27 15.67
CA GLU A 507 -9.75 4.02 14.80
C GLU A 507 -9.31 4.13 13.32
N ILE A 508 -9.61 3.12 12.51
CA ILE A 508 -9.28 3.06 11.08
C ILE A 508 -10.45 2.45 10.31
N GLU A 509 -10.75 2.94 9.12
CA GLU A 509 -11.72 2.31 8.23
C GLU A 509 -11.23 0.92 7.78
N ALA A 510 -12.05 -0.11 7.98
CA ALA A 510 -11.68 -1.51 7.75
C ALA A 510 -11.31 -1.77 6.28
N GLN A 511 -12.00 -1.12 5.34
CA GLN A 511 -11.68 -1.23 3.91
C GLN A 511 -10.29 -0.67 3.59
N HIS A 512 -9.86 0.42 4.23
CA HIS A 512 -8.52 0.97 4.04
C HIS A 512 -7.43 0.01 4.55
N VAL A 513 -7.70 -0.75 5.62
CA VAL A 513 -6.78 -1.77 6.11
C VAL A 513 -6.68 -2.95 5.14
N LEU A 514 -7.81 -3.44 4.60
CA LEU A 514 -7.81 -4.47 3.55
C LEU A 514 -7.02 -4.01 2.31
N ASN A 515 -7.22 -2.77 1.88
CA ASN A 515 -6.48 -2.16 0.78
C ASN A 515 -4.97 -2.11 1.06
N ALA A 516 -4.58 -1.72 2.28
CA ALA A 516 -3.17 -1.68 2.69
C ALA A 516 -2.53 -3.07 2.77
N ILE A 517 -3.29 -4.10 3.13
CA ILE A 517 -2.84 -5.51 3.07
C ILE A 517 -2.63 -5.93 1.62
N ALA A 518 -3.58 -5.63 0.72
CA ALA A 518 -3.53 -6.00 -0.69
C ALA A 518 -2.30 -5.44 -1.42
N VAL A 519 -1.86 -4.22 -1.07
CA VAL A 519 -0.64 -3.61 -1.65
C VAL A 519 0.66 -3.97 -0.90
N GLY A 520 0.56 -4.77 0.17
CA GLY A 520 1.69 -5.25 0.96
C GLY A 520 2.22 -4.27 2.02
N LEU A 521 1.59 -3.10 2.20
CA LEU A 521 1.94 -2.14 3.26
C LEU A 521 1.78 -2.79 4.65
N VAL A 522 0.69 -3.53 4.85
CA VAL A 522 0.40 -4.27 6.09
C VAL A 522 0.61 -5.77 5.84
N PRO A 523 1.72 -6.38 6.29
CA PRO A 523 2.02 -7.78 6.00
C PRO A 523 1.34 -8.72 7.01
N ASN A 524 0.01 -8.66 7.11
CA ASN A 524 -0.77 -9.37 8.13
C ASN A 524 -2.00 -10.05 7.54
N GLY A 525 -1.81 -11.20 6.88
CA GLY A 525 -2.91 -11.99 6.30
C GLY A 525 -3.90 -12.53 7.33
N ARG A 526 -3.48 -12.64 8.59
CA ARG A 526 -4.38 -12.95 9.70
C ARG A 526 -5.40 -11.84 9.93
N LEU A 527 -4.94 -10.59 9.98
CA LEU A 527 -5.80 -9.44 10.18
C LEU A 527 -6.80 -9.32 9.02
N GLU A 528 -6.38 -9.63 7.79
CA GLU A 528 -7.26 -9.73 6.63
C GLU A 528 -8.43 -10.69 6.89
N MET A 529 -8.12 -11.93 7.32
CA MET A 529 -9.14 -12.94 7.62
C MET A 529 -10.11 -12.50 8.71
N GLN A 530 -9.61 -11.86 9.78
CA GLN A 530 -10.45 -11.38 10.87
C GLN A 530 -11.37 -10.23 10.44
N ILE A 531 -10.86 -9.30 9.61
CA ILE A 531 -11.66 -8.21 9.06
C ILE A 531 -12.74 -8.77 8.11
N LEU A 532 -12.38 -9.68 7.20
CA LEU A 532 -13.35 -10.32 6.30
C LEU A 532 -14.42 -11.11 7.06
N SER A 533 -14.02 -11.81 8.12
CA SER A 533 -14.96 -12.49 9.02
C SER A 533 -15.90 -11.50 9.70
N LEU A 534 -15.43 -10.31 10.09
CA LEU A 534 -16.27 -9.26 10.66
C LEU A 534 -17.24 -8.69 9.63
N TYR A 535 -16.81 -8.43 8.39
CA TYR A 535 -17.70 -8.05 7.29
C TYR A 535 -18.82 -9.07 7.12
N GLN A 536 -18.48 -10.36 7.07
CA GLN A 536 -19.45 -11.44 6.95
C GLN A 536 -20.40 -11.50 8.15
N HIS A 537 -19.89 -11.37 9.39
CA HIS A 537 -20.69 -11.37 10.62
C HIS A 537 -21.74 -10.24 10.61
N LEU A 538 -21.36 -9.08 10.11
CA LEU A 538 -22.23 -7.90 10.02
C LEU A 538 -23.16 -7.92 8.79
N GLY A 539 -23.00 -8.88 7.87
CA GLY A 539 -23.73 -8.90 6.60
C GLY A 539 -23.31 -7.77 5.65
N LEU A 540 -22.10 -7.24 5.81
CA LEU A 540 -21.51 -6.22 4.95
C LEU A 540 -20.69 -6.86 3.84
N LYS A 541 -20.40 -6.10 2.78
CA LYS A 541 -19.52 -6.53 1.69
C LYS A 541 -18.25 -5.69 1.70
N ALA A 542 -17.11 -6.36 1.82
CA ALA A 542 -15.82 -5.76 1.53
C ALA A 542 -15.70 -5.52 0.02
N GLU A 543 -15.01 -4.45 -0.35
CA GLU A 543 -14.67 -4.15 -1.73
C GLU A 543 -13.36 -4.84 -2.08
N ASN A 544 -13.28 -5.38 -3.29
CA ASN A 544 -12.06 -5.98 -3.80
C ASN A 544 -11.69 -5.35 -5.14
N TRP A 545 -10.56 -4.67 -5.17
CA TRP A 545 -10.04 -4.01 -6.37
C TRP A 545 -9.08 -4.89 -7.18
N THR A 546 -8.54 -5.97 -6.59
CA THR A 546 -7.63 -6.89 -7.30
C THR A 546 -8.34 -7.68 -8.42
N GLN A 547 -9.67 -7.68 -8.41
CA GLN A 547 -10.46 -8.19 -9.52
C GLN A 547 -10.54 -7.12 -10.61
N LYS A 548 -10.02 -7.46 -11.80
CA LYS A 548 -9.88 -6.61 -13.00
C LYS A 548 -11.16 -5.91 -13.44
N ASP A 549 -12.30 -6.42 -13.01
CA ASP A 549 -13.58 -5.73 -13.07
C ASP A 549 -13.68 -4.86 -11.82
N ILE A 550 -13.38 -3.57 -11.97
CA ILE A 550 -13.86 -2.61 -10.99
C ILE A 550 -15.37 -2.79 -11.01
N ALA A 551 -15.91 -3.40 -9.97
CA ALA A 551 -17.34 -3.52 -9.77
C ALA A 551 -17.88 -2.14 -9.36
N LEU A 552 -17.71 -1.16 -10.25
CA LEU A 552 -18.64 -0.07 -10.45
C LEU A 552 -19.97 -0.73 -10.80
N LYS A 553 -20.66 -1.25 -9.79
CA LYS A 553 -21.89 -2.03 -9.97
C LYS A 553 -22.81 -1.22 -10.86
N ARG A 554 -23.11 -1.72 -12.05
CA ARG A 554 -24.31 -1.29 -12.78
C ARG A 554 -25.46 -1.51 -11.82
N GLY A 555 -26.05 -0.42 -11.31
CA GLY A 555 -27.36 -0.48 -10.68
C GLY A 555 -28.27 -1.32 -11.58
N LYS A 556 -28.96 -2.31 -10.98
CA LYS A 556 -29.94 -3.10 -11.73
C LYS A 556 -30.89 -2.10 -12.38
N ILE A 557 -30.90 -2.05 -13.71
CA ILE A 557 -31.96 -1.37 -14.45
C ILE A 557 -33.24 -2.18 -14.16
N THR A 558 -33.94 -1.83 -13.09
CA THR A 558 -35.35 -2.20 -12.90
C THR A 558 -36.19 -1.25 -13.76
N ALA A 559 -36.02 -1.35 -15.08
CA ALA A 559 -37.04 -0.93 -16.01
C ALA A 559 -37.46 -2.18 -16.76
N LYS A 560 -38.56 -2.81 -16.29
CA LYS A 560 -39.34 -3.67 -17.16
C LYS A 560 -39.78 -2.78 -18.32
N ALA A 561 -39.12 -2.90 -19.46
CA ALA A 561 -39.69 -2.43 -20.71
C ALA A 561 -40.97 -3.25 -20.92
N ASP A 562 -42.11 -2.58 -20.79
CA ASP A 562 -43.41 -3.16 -21.06
C ASP A 562 -43.53 -3.31 -22.58
N ILE A 563 -43.20 -4.49 -23.10
CA ILE A 563 -43.32 -4.85 -24.53
C ILE A 563 -44.80 -5.14 -24.85
N ARG A 564 -45.68 -4.18 -24.53
CA ARG A 564 -47.11 -4.20 -24.86
C ARG A 564 -47.68 -2.81 -25.12
N VAL A 565 -46.93 -1.94 -25.80
CA VAL A 565 -47.51 -0.81 -26.55
C VAL A 565 -46.68 -0.62 -27.82
N LEU A 566 -46.98 -1.42 -28.83
CA LEU A 566 -46.72 -1.20 -30.27
C LEU A 566 -47.28 -2.41 -31.05
N LEU A 567 -48.61 -2.54 -30.99
CA LEU A 567 -49.44 -2.99 -32.10
C LEU A 567 -50.43 -1.86 -32.38
#